data_AF-A0A1V4ZZ83-F1
#
_entry.id   AF-A0A1V4ZZ83-F1
#
_cell.length_a   1.000
_cell.length_b   1.000
_cell.length_c   1.000
_cell.angle_alpha   90.00
_cell.angle_beta   90.00
_cell.angle_gamma   90.00
#
_symmetry.space_group_name_H-M   'P 1'
#
loop_
_entity.id
_entity.type
_entity.pdbx_description
1 polymer ?
#
loop_
_entity_poly.entity_id
_entity_poly.type
_entity_poly.pdbx_seq_one_letter_code
_entity_poly.pdbx_strand_id
1 'polypeptide(L)'
;MIPWLSSNFRNFKPTPAIALNATRHMNKIERKKLFSPDIEPMRTAEGRWFEAIIYEMFLDISKKSDRIRYLARKGADAPKKRELARIGQNGIFYSKYGDIVIRGNGQDLAEFDLLLVTSDNEVAFAEVVTSPSDLKEFEQEIEYKKKLLCYLYNQKNTPFLLVSSFDLSNYSVIKRLAKDKTNAIIHTSSCEQIKKMVKYYRPRILYTKPYDHAKLIPATRLTFRQPFDYRKYHDDVKNRIFARITGDDKFQQDQRSYAPTDDLVKKVLYGALYPQAIKAVCETYGMSVKGKKVEFSEFFRHYSRAIVATDLPGYELIIYLRSKSRKEYLKMVQVKDRHFKFERPTPPKVGFFLWLETIQPTLGTRITLSILDTFTIKEEKRSIQQSPAGRSQAGMKKPGE
;
A
#
# COMPACT_ATOMS: atom_id res chain seq x y z
N MET A 1 -1.86 -22.39 13.03
CA MET A 1 -2.39 -21.24 13.83
C MET A 1 -3.78 -20.71 13.41
N ILE A 2 -4.02 -20.39 12.12
CA ILE A 2 -5.21 -19.64 11.66
C ILE A 2 -6.57 -20.22 12.09
N PRO A 3 -6.85 -21.54 11.93
CA PRO A 3 -8.12 -22.11 12.39
C PRO A 3 -8.35 -21.91 13.89
N TRP A 4 -7.29 -22.03 14.69
CA TRP A 4 -7.36 -21.82 16.14
C TRP A 4 -7.73 -20.38 16.48
N LEU A 5 -7.10 -19.38 15.83
CA LEU A 5 -7.45 -17.97 16.04
C LEU A 5 -8.90 -17.69 15.63
N SER A 6 -9.35 -18.16 14.47
CA SER A 6 -10.74 -18.00 14.03
C SER A 6 -11.76 -18.57 15.01
N SER A 7 -11.47 -19.74 15.61
CA SER A 7 -12.37 -20.38 16.58
C SER A 7 -12.30 -19.77 17.99
N ASN A 8 -11.14 -19.27 18.41
CA ASN A 8 -10.92 -18.83 19.80
C ASN A 8 -10.95 -17.32 19.98
N PHE A 9 -10.84 -16.51 18.92
CA PHE A 9 -10.77 -15.05 19.07
C PHE A 9 -12.01 -14.47 19.75
N ARG A 10 -13.19 -15.09 19.57
CA ARG A 10 -14.43 -14.68 20.26
C ARG A 10 -14.32 -14.72 21.79
N ASN A 11 -13.41 -15.52 22.33
CA ASN A 11 -13.11 -15.62 23.76
C ASN A 11 -12.15 -14.51 24.23
N PHE A 12 -11.48 -13.82 23.30
CA PHE A 12 -10.59 -12.69 23.57
C PHE A 12 -11.31 -11.40 23.15
N LYS A 13 -11.99 -10.75 24.11
CA LYS A 13 -12.65 -9.46 23.88
C LYS A 13 -11.83 -8.31 24.45
N PRO A 14 -11.87 -7.10 23.86
CA PRO A 14 -11.29 -5.91 24.45
C PRO A 14 -11.84 -5.69 25.86
N THR A 15 -10.95 -5.54 26.84
CA THR A 15 -11.32 -5.19 28.22
C THR A 15 -11.05 -3.70 28.48
N PRO A 16 -11.63 -3.08 29.52
CA PRO A 16 -11.29 -1.71 29.89
C PRO A 16 -9.78 -1.52 30.14
N ALA A 17 -9.11 -2.51 30.74
CA ALA A 17 -7.67 -2.46 31.00
C ALA A 17 -6.85 -2.45 29.69
N ILE A 18 -7.18 -3.34 28.74
CA ILE A 18 -6.55 -3.37 27.41
C ILE A 18 -6.76 -2.03 26.69
N ALA A 19 -8.00 -1.53 26.69
CA ALA A 19 -8.37 -0.29 26.03
C ALA A 19 -7.65 0.94 26.61
N LEU A 20 -7.49 0.99 27.93
CA LEU A 20 -6.73 2.05 28.60
C LEU A 20 -5.23 1.94 28.34
N ASN A 21 -4.66 0.73 28.40
CA ASN A 21 -3.25 0.49 28.10
C ASN A 21 -2.89 0.88 26.66
N ALA A 22 -3.76 0.59 25.69
CA ALA A 22 -3.58 0.96 24.29
C ALA A 22 -3.30 2.47 24.08
N THR A 23 -3.78 3.35 24.97
CA THR A 23 -3.57 4.81 24.86
C THR A 23 -2.10 5.23 25.02
N ARG A 24 -1.23 4.36 25.53
CA ARG A 24 0.22 4.60 25.63
C ARG A 24 0.91 4.62 24.26
N HIS A 25 0.35 3.93 23.26
CA HIS A 25 0.88 3.89 21.89
C HIS A 25 0.54 5.15 21.08
N MET A 26 -0.37 5.98 21.59
CA MET A 26 -0.78 7.22 20.98
C MET A 26 0.11 8.38 21.45
N ASN A 27 0.23 9.42 20.64
CA ASN A 27 0.84 10.68 21.08
C ASN A 27 -0.16 11.55 21.85
N LYS A 28 0.32 12.65 22.46
CA LYS A 28 -0.51 13.56 23.29
C LYS A 28 -1.67 14.18 22.50
N ILE A 29 -1.47 14.46 21.21
CA ILE A 29 -2.48 15.09 20.35
C ILE A 29 -3.56 14.08 19.99
N GLU A 30 -3.17 12.88 19.58
CA GLU A 30 -4.10 11.77 19.26
C GLU A 30 -4.98 11.42 20.45
N ARG A 31 -4.41 11.32 21.66
CA ARG A 31 -5.21 11.06 22.88
C ARG A 31 -6.26 12.13 23.15
N LYS A 32 -5.94 13.40 22.92
CA LYS A 32 -6.91 14.49 23.06
C LYS A 32 -8.03 14.37 22.03
N LYS A 33 -7.68 13.98 20.79
CA LYS A 33 -8.62 13.84 19.68
C LYS A 33 -9.56 12.64 19.84
N LEU A 34 -9.15 11.57 20.51
CA LEU A 34 -9.93 10.33 20.68
C LEU A 34 -11.35 10.56 21.26
N PHE A 35 -11.51 11.57 22.11
CA PHE A 35 -12.79 11.96 22.71
C PHE A 35 -13.25 13.35 22.26
N SER A 36 -12.72 13.83 21.14
CA SER A 36 -13.11 15.12 20.54
C SER A 36 -14.56 15.06 20.06
N PRO A 37 -15.34 16.15 20.20
CA PRO A 37 -16.62 16.26 19.52
C PRO A 37 -16.48 16.34 17.99
N ASP A 38 -15.33 16.81 17.50
CA ASP A 38 -15.04 16.87 16.06
C ASP A 38 -14.83 15.48 15.47
N ILE A 39 -15.72 15.06 14.56
CA ILE A 39 -15.79 13.69 14.03
C ILE A 39 -14.53 13.29 13.27
N GLU A 40 -14.03 14.14 12.36
CA GLU A 40 -12.88 13.82 11.50
C GLU A 40 -11.58 13.55 12.29
N PRO A 41 -11.11 14.46 13.16
CA PRO A 41 -9.92 14.20 13.98
C PRO A 41 -10.15 13.07 14.99
N MET A 42 -11.38 12.89 15.48
CA MET A 42 -11.73 11.76 16.35
C MET A 42 -11.58 10.42 15.63
N ARG A 43 -12.13 10.26 14.42
CA ARG A 43 -12.03 9.02 13.62
C ARG A 43 -10.59 8.63 13.33
N THR A 44 -9.75 9.60 12.99
CA THR A 44 -8.31 9.35 12.79
C THR A 44 -7.64 8.81 14.06
N ALA A 45 -7.92 9.42 15.22
CA ALA A 45 -7.38 8.95 16.50
C ALA A 45 -7.96 7.60 16.92
N GLU A 46 -9.22 7.34 16.58
CA GLU A 46 -9.92 6.09 16.85
C GLU A 46 -9.31 4.91 16.09
N GLY A 47 -9.01 5.06 14.80
CA GLY A 47 -8.32 4.03 14.01
C GLY A 47 -7.01 3.60 14.67
N ARG A 48 -6.15 4.57 14.99
CA ARG A 48 -4.86 4.31 15.63
C ARG A 48 -4.98 3.73 17.05
N TRP A 49 -6.00 4.13 17.80
CA TRP A 49 -6.27 3.55 19.11
C TRP A 49 -6.77 2.11 19.00
N PHE A 50 -7.61 1.81 18.02
CA PHE A 50 -8.14 0.47 17.80
C PHE A 50 -7.03 -0.49 17.34
N GLU A 51 -6.14 -0.07 16.43
CA GLU A 51 -4.91 -0.83 16.12
C GLU A 51 -4.11 -1.18 17.39
N ALA A 52 -3.93 -0.20 18.29
CA ALA A 52 -3.22 -0.41 19.55
C ALA A 52 -3.96 -1.36 20.50
N ILE A 53 -5.30 -1.34 20.52
CA ILE A 53 -6.12 -2.31 21.25
C ILE A 53 -5.88 -3.72 20.72
N ILE A 54 -5.92 -3.90 19.39
CA ILE A 54 -5.67 -5.22 18.79
C ILE A 54 -4.24 -5.69 19.12
N TYR A 55 -3.24 -4.81 19.05
CA TYR A 55 -1.88 -5.12 19.50
C TYR A 55 -1.81 -5.60 20.96
N GLU A 56 -2.44 -4.88 21.89
CA GLU A 56 -2.48 -5.26 23.31
C GLU A 56 -3.24 -6.58 23.53
N MET A 57 -4.28 -6.86 22.75
CA MET A 57 -4.97 -8.17 22.77
C MET A 57 -4.05 -9.29 22.31
N PHE A 58 -3.31 -9.12 21.21
CA PHE A 58 -2.36 -10.13 20.74
C PHE A 58 -1.18 -10.31 21.70
N LEU A 59 -0.77 -9.24 22.39
CA LEU A 59 0.21 -9.33 23.48
C LEU A 59 -0.32 -10.22 24.61
N ASP A 60 -1.57 -10.03 25.04
CA ASP A 60 -2.21 -10.90 26.06
C ASP A 60 -2.37 -12.35 25.59
N ILE A 61 -2.82 -12.57 24.34
CA ILE A 61 -2.93 -13.89 23.73
C ILE A 61 -1.56 -14.60 23.71
N SER A 62 -0.48 -13.89 23.34
CA SER A 62 0.86 -14.48 23.25
C SER A 62 1.38 -14.99 24.61
N LYS A 63 0.93 -14.40 25.72
CA LYS A 63 1.29 -14.83 27.08
C LYS A 63 0.53 -16.10 27.47
N LYS A 64 -0.72 -16.22 27.03
CA LYS A 64 -1.63 -17.30 27.41
C LYS A 64 -1.60 -18.49 26.45
N SER A 65 -0.89 -18.38 25.33
CA SER A 65 -0.87 -19.38 24.27
C SER A 65 0.51 -19.53 23.64
N ASP A 66 0.92 -20.77 23.38
CA ASP A 66 2.12 -21.08 22.60
C ASP A 66 1.89 -21.07 21.09
N ARG A 67 0.65 -20.75 20.66
CA ARG A 67 0.36 -20.62 19.24
C ARG A 67 1.15 -19.48 18.61
N ILE A 68 1.35 -18.38 19.33
CA ILE A 68 2.23 -17.26 18.92
C ILE A 68 3.61 -17.52 19.51
N ARG A 69 4.60 -17.78 18.65
CA ARG A 69 5.99 -17.96 19.06
C ARG A 69 6.63 -16.61 19.37
N TYR A 70 6.47 -15.65 18.46
CA TYR A 70 6.94 -14.28 18.65
C TYR A 70 5.90 -13.28 18.19
N LEU A 71 5.78 -12.16 18.91
CA LEU A 71 5.04 -10.98 18.49
C LEU A 71 6.04 -9.86 18.26
N ALA A 72 5.94 -9.18 17.12
CA ALA A 72 6.77 -8.02 16.85
C ALA A 72 6.29 -6.82 17.67
N ARG A 73 7.24 -6.11 18.31
CA ARG A 73 6.98 -4.87 19.06
C ARG A 73 6.37 -3.81 18.12
N LYS A 74 5.36 -3.07 18.57
CA LYS A 74 4.75 -1.92 17.86
C LYS A 74 4.55 -0.72 18.81
N GLY A 75 4.48 0.47 18.25
CA GLY A 75 4.12 1.70 18.96
C GLY A 75 5.09 2.02 20.09
N ALA A 76 4.57 2.19 21.31
CA ALA A 76 5.38 2.46 22.50
C ALA A 76 6.38 1.35 22.87
N ASP A 77 6.20 0.11 22.38
CA ASP A 77 7.14 -0.99 22.61
C ASP A 77 8.25 -1.07 21.57
N ALA A 78 8.11 -0.35 20.45
CA ALA A 78 9.12 -0.36 19.39
C ALA A 78 10.46 0.21 19.90
N PRO A 79 11.61 -0.26 19.35
CA PRO A 79 12.91 0.33 19.63
C PRO A 79 12.91 1.85 19.39
N LYS A 80 13.48 2.62 20.33
CA LYS A 80 13.52 4.09 20.23
C LYS A 80 14.48 4.62 19.16
N LYS A 81 15.39 3.78 18.65
CA LYS A 81 16.40 4.19 17.67
C LYS A 81 15.71 4.45 16.34
N ARG A 82 15.76 5.71 15.92
CA ARG A 82 15.12 6.19 14.69
C ARG A 82 16.09 6.02 13.52
N GLU A 83 15.63 5.36 12.47
CA GLU A 83 16.36 5.28 11.21
C GLU A 83 15.61 6.07 10.14
N LEU A 84 16.19 7.22 9.79
CA LEU A 84 15.73 8.01 8.65
C LEU A 84 15.90 7.20 7.37
N ALA A 85 14.95 7.36 6.46
CA ALA A 85 15.03 6.73 5.14
C ALA A 85 16.28 7.20 4.40
N ARG A 86 16.98 6.25 3.74
CA ARG A 86 18.19 6.49 2.94
C ARG A 86 18.17 5.60 1.71
N ILE A 87 18.83 6.04 0.63
CA ILE A 87 19.04 5.21 -0.56
C ILE A 87 19.84 3.96 -0.20
N GLY A 88 19.49 2.84 -0.82
CA GLY A 88 20.10 1.53 -0.55
C GLY A 88 19.58 0.84 0.72
N GLN A 89 18.69 1.48 1.49
CA GLN A 89 18.13 0.86 2.69
C GLN A 89 17.09 -0.21 2.31
N ASN A 90 17.42 -1.48 2.56
CA ASN A 90 16.54 -2.62 2.39
C ASN A 90 16.38 -3.33 3.74
N GLY A 91 15.17 -3.69 4.16
CA GLY A 91 14.95 -4.34 5.45
C GLY A 91 13.64 -4.00 6.14
N ILE A 92 13.52 -4.44 7.38
CA ILE A 92 12.44 -4.07 8.30
C ILE A 92 12.91 -2.89 9.14
N PHE A 93 12.05 -1.89 9.30
CA PHE A 93 12.31 -0.68 10.06
C PHE A 93 11.09 -0.31 10.89
N TYR A 94 11.29 0.68 11.76
CA TYR A 94 10.24 1.29 12.53
C TYR A 94 9.99 2.73 12.07
N SER A 95 8.72 3.08 11.93
CA SER A 95 8.29 4.46 11.73
C SER A 95 8.64 5.31 12.97
N LYS A 96 8.49 6.65 12.85
CA LYS A 96 8.62 7.56 14.00
C LYS A 96 7.65 7.21 15.14
N TYR A 97 6.50 6.63 14.81
CA TYR A 97 5.45 6.29 15.76
C TYR A 97 5.47 4.82 16.17
N GLY A 98 6.49 4.06 15.75
CA GLY A 98 6.68 2.66 16.12
C GLY A 98 5.90 1.68 15.25
N ASP A 99 5.43 2.10 14.07
CA ASP A 99 4.79 1.21 13.09
C ASP A 99 5.86 0.37 12.37
N ILE A 100 5.52 -0.86 11.99
CA ILE A 100 6.45 -1.81 11.37
C ILE A 100 6.40 -1.61 9.86
N VAL A 101 7.54 -1.31 9.24
CA VAL A 101 7.62 -0.98 7.82
C VAL A 101 8.70 -1.81 7.14
N ILE A 102 8.40 -2.41 6.00
CA ILE A 102 9.42 -2.99 5.11
C ILE A 102 9.79 -1.93 4.08
N ARG A 103 11.09 -1.60 4.02
CA ARG A 103 11.65 -0.65 3.04
C ARG A 103 12.47 -1.36 1.99
N GLY A 104 12.32 -0.93 0.74
CA GLY A 104 13.17 -1.29 -0.39
C GLY A 104 13.80 -0.05 -1.00
N ASN A 105 15.12 -0.01 -1.08
CA ASN A 105 15.90 1.16 -1.54
C ASN A 105 15.49 2.48 -0.85
N GLY A 106 15.13 2.41 0.44
CA GLY A 106 14.65 3.54 1.25
C GLY A 106 13.15 3.85 1.12
N GLN A 107 12.46 3.35 0.09
CA GLN A 107 11.01 3.52 -0.05
C GLN A 107 10.26 2.56 0.87
N ASP A 108 9.24 3.06 1.57
CA ASP A 108 8.29 2.22 2.31
C ASP A 108 7.44 1.41 1.31
N LEU A 109 7.57 0.09 1.33
CA LEU A 109 6.86 -0.82 0.43
C LEU A 109 5.54 -1.30 1.03
N ALA A 110 5.60 -1.69 2.31
CA ALA A 110 4.48 -2.17 3.10
C ALA A 110 4.64 -1.74 4.57
N GLU A 111 3.54 -1.34 5.17
CA GLU A 111 3.39 -1.13 6.61
C GLU A 111 2.51 -2.24 7.19
N PHE A 112 2.74 -2.66 8.42
CA PHE A 112 2.01 -3.77 9.05
C PHE A 112 1.44 -3.33 10.40
N ASP A 113 0.14 -3.56 10.60
CA ASP A 113 -0.49 -3.29 11.89
C ASP A 113 -0.04 -4.26 12.97
N LEU A 114 0.13 -5.53 12.59
CA LEU A 114 0.73 -6.55 13.42
C LEU A 114 1.59 -7.47 12.58
N LEU A 115 2.71 -7.89 13.16
CA LEU A 115 3.59 -8.91 12.59
C LEU A 115 3.92 -9.91 13.70
N LEU A 116 3.80 -11.21 13.40
CA LEU A 116 4.03 -12.26 14.37
C LEU A 116 4.65 -13.49 13.70
N VAL A 117 5.25 -14.35 14.52
CA VAL A 117 5.74 -15.66 14.12
C VAL A 117 4.87 -16.72 14.78
N THR A 118 4.37 -17.64 13.97
CA THR A 118 3.55 -18.75 14.44
C THR A 118 4.39 -19.81 15.15
N SER A 119 3.72 -20.69 15.91
CA SER A 119 4.32 -21.92 16.45
C SER A 119 4.93 -22.79 15.35
N ASP A 120 4.34 -22.74 14.15
CA ASP A 120 4.79 -23.44 12.95
C ASP A 120 5.97 -22.73 12.25
N ASN A 121 6.52 -21.68 12.87
CA ASN A 121 7.65 -20.87 12.36
C ASN A 121 7.38 -20.13 11.05
N GLU A 122 6.11 -19.81 10.79
CA GLU A 122 5.67 -18.98 9.66
C GLU A 122 5.53 -17.52 10.10
N VAL A 123 5.83 -16.58 9.22
CA VAL A 123 5.57 -15.16 9.47
C VAL A 123 4.14 -14.85 9.04
N ALA A 124 3.36 -14.31 9.96
CA ALA A 124 1.98 -13.89 9.74
C ALA A 124 1.84 -12.40 10.04
N PHE A 125 0.85 -11.76 9.41
CA PHE A 125 0.52 -10.37 9.68
C PHE A 125 -0.98 -10.17 9.89
N ALA A 126 -1.34 -9.08 10.54
CA ALA A 126 -2.72 -8.64 10.64
C ALA A 126 -2.87 -7.21 10.13
N GLU A 127 -4.05 -6.91 9.61
CA GLU A 127 -4.49 -5.56 9.25
C GLU A 127 -5.80 -5.26 9.99
N VAL A 128 -5.91 -4.02 10.45
CA VAL A 128 -7.02 -3.56 11.28
C VAL A 128 -7.86 -2.57 10.50
N VAL A 129 -9.16 -2.84 10.39
CA VAL A 129 -10.09 -2.01 9.63
C VAL A 129 -11.14 -1.43 10.59
N THR A 130 -11.33 -0.12 10.51
CA THR A 130 -12.29 0.60 11.37
C THR A 130 -13.39 1.29 10.59
N SER A 131 -13.26 1.40 9.28
CA SER A 131 -14.26 1.97 8.40
C SER A 131 -14.38 1.23 7.06
N PRO A 132 -15.55 1.28 6.40
CA PRO A 132 -15.71 0.74 5.05
C PRO A 132 -14.80 1.39 4.00
N SER A 133 -14.40 2.66 4.19
CA SER A 133 -13.49 3.36 3.29
C SER A 133 -12.11 2.71 3.22
N ASP A 134 -11.71 1.99 4.27
CA ASP A 134 -10.41 1.30 4.34
C ASP A 134 -10.37 0.09 3.38
N LEU A 135 -11.50 -0.32 2.81
CA LEU A 135 -11.59 -1.47 1.91
C LEU A 135 -11.28 -1.14 0.44
N LYS A 136 -11.11 0.15 0.11
CA LYS A 136 -10.69 0.55 -1.25
C LYS A 136 -9.24 0.12 -1.47
N GLU A 137 -8.96 -0.56 -2.58
CA GLU A 137 -7.62 -1.11 -2.93
C GLU A 137 -7.06 -2.16 -1.94
N PHE A 138 -7.83 -2.49 -0.89
CA PHE A 138 -7.41 -3.37 0.20
C PHE A 138 -6.98 -4.76 -0.29
N GLU A 139 -7.70 -5.36 -1.23
CA GLU A 139 -7.37 -6.68 -1.77
C GLU A 139 -5.97 -6.72 -2.40
N GLN A 140 -5.64 -5.71 -3.21
CA GLN A 140 -4.34 -5.59 -3.87
C GLN A 140 -3.23 -5.36 -2.84
N GLU A 141 -3.51 -4.57 -1.80
CA GLU A 141 -2.57 -4.36 -0.70
C GLU A 141 -2.28 -5.66 0.07
N ILE A 142 -3.31 -6.43 0.42
CA ILE A 142 -3.15 -7.73 1.10
C ILE A 142 -2.39 -8.72 0.22
N GLU A 143 -2.74 -8.80 -1.06
CA GLU A 143 -2.04 -9.66 -2.01
C GLU A 143 -0.54 -9.29 -2.10
N TYR A 144 -0.24 -8.00 -2.20
CA TYR A 144 1.13 -7.50 -2.20
C TYR A 144 1.89 -7.87 -0.92
N LYS A 145 1.31 -7.62 0.26
CA LYS A 145 1.91 -7.95 1.56
C LYS A 145 2.17 -9.45 1.69
N LYS A 146 1.24 -10.29 1.23
CA LYS A 146 1.41 -11.74 1.19
C LYS A 146 2.56 -12.16 0.27
N LYS A 147 2.62 -11.66 -0.97
CA LYS A 147 3.71 -11.97 -1.91
C LYS A 147 5.06 -11.54 -1.37
N LEU A 148 5.13 -10.34 -0.78
CA LEU A 148 6.34 -9.81 -0.15
C LEU A 148 6.83 -10.71 0.99
N LEU A 149 5.97 -11.10 1.93
CA LEU A 149 6.34 -11.97 3.03
C LEU A 149 6.64 -13.41 2.59
N CYS A 150 5.89 -13.94 1.61
CA CYS A 150 6.15 -15.24 0.98
C CYS A 150 7.58 -15.29 0.43
N TYR A 151 7.97 -14.28 -0.34
CA TYR A 151 9.31 -14.16 -0.88
C TYR A 151 10.35 -14.01 0.24
N LEU A 152 10.24 -12.98 1.08
CA LEU A 152 11.27 -12.63 2.07
C LEU A 152 11.55 -13.76 3.07
N TYR A 153 10.54 -14.54 3.46
CA TYR A 153 10.69 -15.62 4.44
C TYR A 153 10.69 -17.01 3.82
N ASN A 154 10.70 -17.11 2.49
CA ASN A 154 10.64 -18.37 1.76
C ASN A 154 9.52 -19.29 2.26
N GLN A 155 8.31 -18.73 2.39
CA GLN A 155 7.13 -19.46 2.85
C GLN A 155 6.13 -19.63 1.70
N LYS A 156 5.51 -20.81 1.61
CA LYS A 156 4.59 -21.17 0.52
C LYS A 156 3.38 -20.24 0.48
N ASN A 157 2.83 -19.95 1.67
CA ASN A 157 1.74 -19.01 1.85
C ASN A 157 2.03 -18.13 3.06
N THR A 158 1.40 -16.95 3.11
CA THR A 158 1.48 -16.04 4.25
C THR A 158 0.15 -16.02 4.98
N PRO A 159 0.09 -16.49 6.25
CA PRO A 159 -1.10 -16.36 7.07
C PRO A 159 -1.45 -14.88 7.31
N PHE A 160 -2.72 -14.54 7.12
CA PHE A 160 -3.21 -13.17 7.24
C PHE A 160 -4.42 -13.11 8.16
N LEU A 161 -4.48 -12.06 8.99
CA LEU A 161 -5.61 -11.79 9.87
C LEU A 161 -6.21 -10.42 9.56
N LEU A 162 -7.50 -10.40 9.24
CA LEU A 162 -8.26 -9.16 9.17
C LEU A 162 -9.04 -8.99 10.46
N VAL A 163 -8.79 -7.90 11.19
CA VAL A 163 -9.51 -7.58 12.43
C VAL A 163 -10.34 -6.32 12.23
N SER A 164 -11.64 -6.41 12.50
CA SER A 164 -12.59 -5.32 12.25
C SER A 164 -13.38 -4.92 13.49
N SER A 165 -13.64 -3.62 13.62
CA SER A 165 -14.57 -3.04 14.61
C SER A 165 -16.03 -3.02 14.13
N PHE A 166 -16.31 -3.43 12.89
CA PHE A 166 -17.67 -3.49 12.33
C PHE A 166 -17.88 -4.75 11.49
N ASP A 167 -19.13 -5.01 11.09
CA ASP A 167 -19.46 -6.16 10.25
C ASP A 167 -19.01 -5.96 8.79
N LEU A 168 -18.22 -6.92 8.32
CA LEU A 168 -17.60 -6.97 7.00
C LEU A 168 -18.28 -7.99 6.07
N SER A 169 -19.26 -8.74 6.56
CA SER A 169 -19.88 -9.88 5.86
C SER A 169 -20.45 -9.55 4.48
N ASN A 170 -20.95 -8.32 4.31
CA ASN A 170 -21.60 -7.88 3.07
C ASN A 170 -20.63 -7.40 1.98
N TYR A 171 -19.34 -7.21 2.28
CA TYR A 171 -18.39 -6.66 1.33
C TYR A 171 -17.81 -7.74 0.41
N SER A 172 -17.85 -7.52 -0.90
CA SER A 172 -17.42 -8.50 -1.89
C SER A 172 -15.94 -8.88 -1.77
N VAL A 173 -15.08 -7.90 -1.45
CA VAL A 173 -13.64 -8.12 -1.17
C VAL A 173 -13.43 -9.07 0.00
N ILE A 174 -14.25 -8.96 1.04
CA ILE A 174 -14.16 -9.78 2.25
C ILE A 174 -14.61 -11.20 1.95
N LYS A 175 -15.68 -11.36 1.16
CA LYS A 175 -16.12 -12.67 0.66
C LYS A 175 -15.05 -13.37 -0.18
N ARG A 176 -14.23 -12.63 -0.94
CA ARG A 176 -13.09 -13.20 -1.69
C ARG A 176 -11.95 -13.58 -0.76
N LEU A 177 -11.55 -12.68 0.14
CA LEU A 177 -10.51 -12.96 1.14
C LEU A 177 -10.88 -14.17 2.02
N ALA A 178 -12.16 -14.35 2.37
CA ALA A 178 -12.62 -15.49 3.17
C ALA A 178 -12.45 -16.86 2.49
N LYS A 179 -12.34 -16.91 1.15
CA LYS A 179 -12.14 -18.16 0.41
C LYS A 179 -10.74 -18.73 0.59
N ASP A 180 -9.77 -17.88 0.90
CA ASP A 180 -8.40 -18.28 1.17
C ASP A 180 -8.29 -18.81 2.61
N LYS A 181 -8.02 -20.11 2.74
CA LYS A 181 -7.92 -20.80 4.04
C LYS A 181 -6.74 -20.33 4.90
N THR A 182 -5.82 -19.54 4.33
CA THR A 182 -4.73 -18.91 5.08
C THR A 182 -5.14 -17.59 5.73
N ASN A 183 -6.39 -17.15 5.51
CA ASN A 183 -6.95 -15.94 6.11
C ASN A 183 -7.84 -16.28 7.31
N ALA A 184 -7.75 -15.44 8.35
CA ALA A 184 -8.75 -15.34 9.41
C ALA A 184 -9.43 -13.97 9.33
N ILE A 185 -10.75 -13.95 9.38
CA ILE A 185 -11.54 -12.72 9.46
C ILE A 185 -12.17 -12.68 10.85
N ILE A 186 -11.83 -11.65 11.59
CA ILE A 186 -12.12 -11.51 13.00
C ILE A 186 -12.94 -10.25 13.20
N HIS A 187 -14.11 -10.42 13.83
CA HIS A 187 -14.96 -9.33 14.27
C HIS A 187 -14.89 -9.20 15.78
N THR A 188 -14.68 -7.99 16.26
CA THR A 188 -14.64 -7.67 17.68
C THR A 188 -15.55 -6.49 18.01
N SER A 189 -15.57 -6.05 19.27
CA SER A 189 -16.39 -4.92 19.73
C SER A 189 -16.12 -3.65 18.92
N SER A 190 -17.17 -2.86 18.67
CA SER A 190 -17.04 -1.60 17.93
C SER A 190 -16.27 -0.56 18.73
N CYS A 191 -15.69 0.41 18.03
CA CYS A 191 -14.98 1.51 18.69
C CYS A 191 -15.88 2.28 19.66
N GLU A 192 -17.16 2.48 19.35
CA GLU A 192 -18.14 3.11 20.25
C GLU A 192 -18.39 2.27 21.49
N GLN A 193 -18.53 0.95 21.35
CA GLN A 193 -18.68 0.04 22.49
C GLN A 193 -17.46 0.14 23.41
N ILE A 194 -16.25 0.13 22.83
CA ILE A 194 -15.01 0.21 23.60
C ILE A 194 -14.86 1.59 24.27
N LYS A 195 -15.16 2.69 23.57
CA LYS A 195 -15.16 4.04 24.15
C LYS A 195 -16.13 4.16 25.32
N LYS A 196 -17.32 3.55 25.23
CA LYS A 196 -18.30 3.54 26.34
C LYS A 196 -17.71 2.88 27.59
N MET A 197 -16.96 1.78 27.44
CA MET A 197 -16.31 1.09 28.56
C MET A 197 -15.27 1.95 29.29
N VAL A 198 -14.59 2.86 28.59
CA VAL A 198 -13.50 3.68 29.15
C VAL A 198 -13.88 5.16 29.37
N LYS A 199 -15.12 5.55 29.10
CA LYS A 199 -15.59 6.95 29.12
C LYS A 199 -15.29 7.67 30.44
N TYR A 200 -15.45 6.96 31.56
CA TYR A 200 -15.23 7.50 32.91
C TYR A 200 -13.76 7.54 33.32
N TYR A 201 -12.88 6.86 32.58
CA TYR A 201 -11.45 6.74 32.84
C TYR A 201 -10.61 7.68 31.98
N ARG A 202 -11.18 8.83 31.52
CA ARG A 202 -10.58 9.81 30.59
C ARG A 202 -9.05 9.76 30.63
N PRO A 203 -8.39 9.44 29.51
CA PRO A 203 -7.18 8.62 29.50
C PRO A 203 -6.05 9.28 30.29
N ARG A 204 -5.95 8.92 31.57
CA ARG A 204 -4.70 9.01 32.32
C ARG A 204 -3.84 7.86 31.81
N ILE A 205 -2.60 8.16 31.41
CA ILE A 205 -1.65 7.13 31.02
C ILE A 205 -1.41 6.28 32.27
N LEU A 206 -1.88 5.03 32.27
CA LEU A 206 -1.67 4.12 33.39
C LEU A 206 -0.24 3.57 33.41
N TYR A 207 0.41 3.48 32.24
CA TYR A 207 1.74 2.88 32.12
C TYR A 207 2.51 3.41 30.91
N THR A 208 3.78 3.79 31.10
CA THR A 208 4.65 4.36 30.05
C THR A 208 5.85 3.50 29.70
N LYS A 209 6.16 2.47 30.51
CA LYS A 209 7.32 1.61 30.25
C LYS A 209 6.99 0.61 29.13
N PRO A 210 7.92 0.39 28.18
CA PRO A 210 7.78 -0.69 27.22
C PRO A 210 7.55 -2.02 27.92
N TYR A 211 6.68 -2.85 27.37
CA TYR A 211 6.46 -4.18 27.90
C TYR A 211 7.72 -5.03 27.63
N ASP A 212 8.12 -5.85 28.61
CA ASP A 212 9.20 -6.81 28.43
C ASP A 212 8.68 -8.23 28.66
N HIS A 213 8.78 -9.05 27.63
CA HIS A 213 8.29 -10.42 27.59
C HIS A 213 9.10 -11.24 26.60
N ALA A 214 9.40 -12.50 26.92
CA ALA A 214 10.28 -13.35 26.12
C ALA A 214 9.80 -13.54 24.67
N LYS A 215 8.47 -13.55 24.44
CA LYS A 215 7.88 -13.67 23.10
C LYS A 215 7.80 -12.33 22.34
N LEU A 216 8.12 -11.20 22.98
CA LEU A 216 7.98 -9.87 22.39
C LEU A 216 9.33 -9.37 21.85
N ILE A 217 9.52 -9.45 20.54
CA ILE A 217 10.80 -9.15 19.88
C ILE A 217 10.71 -7.91 18.98
N PRO A 218 11.80 -7.16 18.76
CA PRO A 218 11.85 -6.20 17.67
C PRO A 218 11.62 -6.90 16.32
N ALA A 219 10.84 -6.28 15.43
CA ALA A 219 10.59 -6.80 14.07
C ALA A 219 11.90 -6.97 13.30
N THR A 220 12.91 -6.13 13.56
CA THR A 220 14.24 -6.20 12.96
C THR A 220 15.04 -7.46 13.34
N ARG A 221 14.59 -8.24 14.33
CA ARG A 221 15.18 -9.56 14.63
C ARG A 221 14.66 -10.67 13.73
N LEU A 222 13.60 -10.43 12.97
CA LEU A 222 13.12 -11.37 11.97
C LEU A 222 14.10 -11.35 10.80
N THR A 223 14.72 -12.50 10.54
CA THR A 223 15.74 -12.64 9.50
C THR A 223 15.10 -13.11 8.20
N PHE A 224 15.34 -12.37 7.12
CA PHE A 224 14.92 -12.79 5.79
C PHE A 224 15.68 -14.03 5.34
N ARG A 225 15.00 -14.93 4.65
CA ARG A 225 15.56 -16.15 4.06
C ARG A 225 15.95 -15.98 2.61
N GLN A 226 15.48 -14.91 1.95
CA GLN A 226 15.85 -14.55 0.60
C GLN A 226 16.65 -13.24 0.58
N PRO A 227 17.53 -13.04 -0.42
CA PRO A 227 18.13 -11.73 -0.67
C PRO A 227 17.05 -10.67 -0.84
N PHE A 228 17.36 -9.43 -0.45
CA PHE A 228 16.44 -8.31 -0.61
C PHE A 228 17.16 -7.07 -1.11
N ASP A 229 17.31 -7.02 -2.44
CA ASP A 229 17.80 -5.85 -3.15
C ASP A 229 16.70 -5.29 -4.05
N TYR A 230 15.88 -4.41 -3.47
CA TYR A 230 14.75 -3.83 -4.18
C TYR A 230 15.17 -2.98 -5.39
N ARG A 231 16.37 -2.37 -5.35
CA ARG A 231 16.87 -1.57 -6.48
C ARG A 231 17.13 -2.48 -7.67
N LYS A 232 17.76 -3.63 -7.44
CA LYS A 232 17.96 -4.64 -8.49
C LYS A 232 16.62 -5.10 -9.08
N TYR A 233 15.63 -5.43 -8.25
CA TYR A 233 14.31 -5.89 -8.73
C TYR A 233 13.64 -4.85 -9.61
N HIS A 234 13.67 -3.58 -9.15
CA HIS A 234 13.20 -2.46 -9.93
C HIS A 234 13.92 -2.32 -11.28
N ASP A 235 15.26 -2.37 -11.28
CA ASP A 235 16.05 -2.19 -12.48
C ASP A 235 15.87 -3.34 -13.48
N ASP A 236 15.70 -4.58 -13.01
CA ASP A 236 15.37 -5.74 -13.84
C ASP A 236 14.00 -5.60 -14.51
N VAL A 237 12.97 -5.16 -13.78
CA VAL A 237 11.65 -4.86 -14.36
C VAL A 237 11.75 -3.72 -15.38
N LYS A 238 12.45 -2.63 -15.03
CA LYS A 238 12.66 -1.49 -15.93
C LYS A 238 13.33 -1.91 -17.24
N ASN A 239 14.41 -2.68 -17.17
CA ASN A 239 15.17 -3.12 -18.34
C ASN A 239 14.34 -4.03 -19.25
N ARG A 240 13.54 -4.95 -18.69
CA ARG A 240 12.58 -5.76 -19.47
C ARG A 240 11.57 -4.91 -20.22
N ILE A 241 11.03 -3.89 -19.57
CA ILE A 241 10.06 -2.98 -20.22
C ILE A 241 10.73 -2.21 -21.36
N PHE A 242 11.94 -1.69 -21.15
CA PHE A 242 12.70 -1.05 -22.22
C PHE A 242 12.93 -1.97 -23.41
N ALA A 243 13.41 -3.20 -23.18
CA ALA A 243 13.66 -4.18 -24.24
C ALA A 243 12.41 -4.49 -25.08
N ARG A 244 11.24 -4.58 -24.42
CA ARG A 244 9.94 -4.77 -25.09
C ARG A 244 9.55 -3.56 -25.95
N ILE A 245 9.74 -2.34 -25.44
CA ILE A 245 9.40 -1.11 -26.16
C ILE A 245 10.33 -0.89 -27.36
N THR A 246 11.61 -1.24 -27.26
CA THR A 246 12.59 -1.05 -28.34
C THR A 246 12.60 -2.17 -29.37
N GLY A 247 11.85 -3.25 -29.17
CA GLY A 247 11.79 -4.38 -30.10
C GLY A 247 13.10 -5.16 -30.22
N ASP A 248 13.89 -5.23 -29.14
CA ASP A 248 15.20 -5.89 -29.18
C ASP A 248 15.05 -7.42 -29.02
N ASP A 249 14.93 -8.14 -30.15
CA ASP A 249 14.61 -9.56 -30.21
C ASP A 249 15.64 -10.47 -29.50
N LYS A 250 16.91 -10.05 -29.43
CA LYS A 250 17.95 -10.81 -28.69
C LYS A 250 17.75 -10.75 -27.17
N PHE A 251 17.21 -9.64 -26.65
CA PHE A 251 16.86 -9.51 -25.23
C PHE A 251 15.53 -10.17 -24.86
N GLN A 252 14.64 -10.39 -25.85
CA GLN A 252 13.34 -11.01 -25.65
C GLN A 252 13.39 -12.54 -25.44
N GLN A 253 14.51 -13.23 -25.70
CA GLN A 253 14.63 -14.67 -25.43
C GLN A 253 15.15 -14.98 -24.02
N ASP A 254 16.14 -14.22 -23.52
CA ASP A 254 16.76 -14.45 -22.19
C ASP A 254 15.89 -14.00 -21.00
N GLN A 255 14.93 -13.08 -21.19
CA GLN A 255 14.11 -12.51 -20.11
C GLN A 255 12.62 -12.91 -20.15
N ARG A 256 12.27 -14.01 -20.85
CA ARG A 256 10.90 -14.57 -20.82
C ARG A 256 10.49 -15.13 -19.47
N SER A 257 11.45 -15.39 -18.57
CA SER A 257 11.13 -15.86 -17.22
C SER A 257 10.72 -14.67 -16.35
N TYR A 258 9.42 -14.55 -16.11
CA TYR A 258 8.87 -13.69 -15.07
C TYR A 258 9.47 -14.11 -13.73
N ALA A 259 10.22 -13.22 -13.09
CA ALA A 259 10.85 -13.55 -11.81
C ALA A 259 9.87 -13.27 -10.66
N PRO A 260 9.85 -14.08 -9.59
CA PRO A 260 9.00 -13.81 -8.43
C PRO A 260 9.20 -12.43 -7.80
N THR A 261 10.37 -11.81 -8.02
CA THR A 261 10.72 -10.46 -7.57
C THR A 261 9.99 -9.35 -8.33
N ASP A 262 9.45 -9.64 -9.52
CA ASP A 262 8.77 -8.66 -10.37
C ASP A 262 7.47 -8.19 -9.71
N ASP A 263 6.74 -9.15 -9.12
CA ASP A 263 5.54 -8.95 -8.31
C ASP A 263 5.79 -8.08 -7.07
N LEU A 264 7.05 -7.90 -6.66
CA LEU A 264 7.41 -7.08 -5.49
C LEU A 264 7.59 -5.60 -5.86
N VAL A 265 7.79 -5.29 -7.15
CA VAL A 265 8.01 -3.93 -7.62
C VAL A 265 6.67 -3.21 -7.70
N LYS A 266 6.48 -2.16 -6.89
CA LYS A 266 5.25 -1.36 -6.88
C LYS A 266 5.21 -0.30 -7.97
N LYS A 267 6.37 0.04 -8.54
CA LYS A 267 6.52 1.18 -9.43
C LYS A 267 7.83 1.08 -10.21
N VAL A 268 7.80 1.51 -11.45
CA VAL A 268 8.97 1.59 -12.32
C VAL A 268 9.26 3.05 -12.62
N LEU A 269 10.49 3.50 -12.32
CA LEU A 269 11.02 4.82 -12.64
C LEU A 269 11.87 4.70 -13.89
N TYR A 270 11.37 5.18 -15.03
CA TYR A 270 12.04 5.03 -16.32
C TYR A 270 13.24 5.96 -16.47
N GLY A 271 13.13 7.18 -15.97
CA GLY A 271 14.18 8.18 -16.04
C GLY A 271 13.64 9.60 -16.05
N ALA A 272 14.54 10.57 -15.91
CA ALA A 272 14.18 11.97 -16.09
C ALA A 272 14.26 12.37 -17.56
N LEU A 273 13.40 13.31 -17.94
CA LEU A 273 13.26 13.79 -19.30
C LEU A 273 14.33 14.84 -19.64
N TYR A 274 14.92 14.73 -20.84
CA TYR A 274 15.63 15.86 -21.45
C TYR A 274 14.65 16.99 -21.83
N PRO A 275 15.12 18.25 -21.96
CA PRO A 275 14.25 19.39 -22.30
C PRO A 275 13.36 19.16 -23.53
N GLN A 276 13.88 18.57 -24.60
CA GLN A 276 13.10 18.29 -25.81
C GLN A 276 12.02 17.22 -25.60
N ALA A 277 12.24 16.27 -24.69
CA ALA A 277 11.22 15.30 -24.32
C ALA A 277 10.11 15.96 -23.48
N ILE A 278 10.46 16.89 -22.58
CA ILE A 278 9.48 17.70 -21.83
C ILE A 278 8.59 18.49 -22.79
N LYS A 279 9.20 19.14 -23.80
CA LYS A 279 8.47 19.86 -24.84
C LYS A 279 7.44 18.96 -25.54
N ALA A 280 7.88 17.79 -26.01
CA ALA A 280 7.00 16.83 -26.67
C ALA A 280 5.85 16.36 -25.76
N VAL A 281 6.10 16.11 -24.47
CA VAL A 281 5.04 15.75 -23.52
C VAL A 281 4.03 16.89 -23.35
N CYS A 282 4.50 18.13 -23.18
CA CYS A 282 3.62 19.30 -23.10
C CYS A 282 2.74 19.47 -24.35
N GLU A 283 3.29 19.23 -25.54
CA GLU A 283 2.60 19.43 -26.82
C GLU A 283 1.65 18.28 -27.18
N THR A 284 2.06 17.03 -26.93
CA THR A 284 1.29 15.83 -27.32
C THR A 284 0.25 15.42 -26.28
N TYR A 285 0.63 15.47 -25.00
CA TYR A 285 -0.20 14.95 -23.90
C TYR A 285 -0.81 16.06 -23.04
N GLY A 286 -0.10 17.17 -22.87
CA GLY A 286 -0.52 18.24 -21.97
C GLY A 286 -0.36 17.88 -20.49
N MET A 287 -0.15 18.91 -19.68
CA MET A 287 -0.03 18.79 -18.22
C MET A 287 -0.75 19.97 -17.54
N SER A 288 -1.41 19.74 -16.40
CA SER A 288 -1.98 20.83 -15.60
C SER A 288 -1.83 20.63 -14.09
N VAL A 289 -1.38 21.69 -13.41
CA VAL A 289 -1.21 21.73 -11.95
C VAL A 289 -2.20 22.72 -11.38
N LYS A 290 -3.11 22.24 -10.53
CA LYS A 290 -4.18 23.05 -9.91
C LYS A 290 -4.99 23.85 -10.94
N GLY A 291 -5.35 23.20 -12.05
CA GLY A 291 -6.14 23.80 -13.14
C GLY A 291 -5.33 24.66 -14.12
N LYS A 292 -4.07 25.01 -13.83
CA LYS A 292 -3.22 25.79 -14.74
C LYS A 292 -2.44 24.86 -15.65
N LYS A 293 -2.53 25.08 -16.97
CA LYS A 293 -1.74 24.35 -17.97
C LYS A 293 -0.26 24.65 -17.79
N VAL A 294 0.58 23.63 -17.92
CA VAL A 294 2.04 23.76 -17.88
C VAL A 294 2.53 23.88 -19.31
N GLU A 295 2.81 25.11 -19.73
CA GLU A 295 3.44 25.38 -21.03
C GLU A 295 4.95 25.11 -20.97
N PHE A 296 5.52 24.64 -22.09
CA PHE A 296 6.95 24.34 -22.15
C PHE A 296 7.82 25.59 -21.89
N SER A 297 7.41 26.74 -22.41
CA SER A 297 8.09 28.03 -22.23
C SER A 297 8.22 28.44 -20.76
N GLU A 298 7.27 28.04 -19.91
CA GLU A 298 7.25 28.35 -18.48
C GLU A 298 7.77 27.21 -17.61
N PHE A 299 8.00 26.02 -18.18
CA PHE A 299 8.33 24.82 -17.43
C PHE A 299 9.53 25.05 -16.51
N PHE A 300 10.65 25.53 -17.06
CA PHE A 300 11.88 25.73 -16.30
C PHE A 300 11.84 26.92 -15.34
N ARG A 301 10.80 27.76 -15.39
CA ARG A 301 10.56 28.78 -14.37
C ARG A 301 10.04 28.16 -13.08
N HIS A 302 9.20 27.12 -13.19
CA HIS A 302 8.49 26.53 -12.05
C HIS A 302 9.04 25.17 -11.61
N TYR A 303 9.63 24.41 -12.54
CA TYR A 303 10.08 23.05 -12.33
C TYR A 303 11.53 22.89 -12.78
N SER A 304 12.24 21.98 -12.14
CA SER A 304 13.65 21.68 -12.47
C SER A 304 13.82 20.34 -13.21
N ARG A 305 12.84 19.44 -13.12
CA ARG A 305 12.91 18.08 -13.66
C ARG A 305 11.51 17.50 -13.84
N ALA A 306 11.35 16.65 -14.85
CA ALA A 306 10.21 15.74 -15.00
C ALA A 306 10.74 14.29 -15.05
N ILE A 307 10.10 13.37 -14.33
CA ILE A 307 10.45 11.93 -14.29
C ILE A 307 9.23 11.12 -14.71
N VAL A 308 9.39 10.22 -15.67
CA VAL A 308 8.32 9.31 -16.12
C VAL A 308 8.38 8.02 -15.31
N ALA A 309 7.21 7.54 -14.89
CA ALA A 309 7.05 6.34 -14.10
C ALA A 309 5.72 5.62 -14.41
N THR A 310 5.61 4.36 -13.99
CA THR A 310 4.34 3.62 -13.93
C THR A 310 4.13 2.99 -12.56
N ASP A 311 2.93 3.07 -12.01
CA ASP A 311 2.52 2.28 -10.83
C ASP A 311 2.10 0.86 -11.28
N LEU A 312 2.57 -0.17 -10.57
CA LEU A 312 2.28 -1.58 -10.84
C LEU A 312 1.26 -2.13 -9.82
N PRO A 313 0.47 -3.16 -10.18
CA PRO A 313 0.52 -3.95 -11.43
C PRO A 313 -0.22 -3.33 -12.62
N GLY A 314 -0.97 -2.25 -12.44
CA GLY A 314 -1.84 -1.65 -13.48
C GLY A 314 -1.12 -0.87 -14.58
N TYR A 315 0.19 -0.66 -14.46
CA TYR A 315 1.00 0.18 -15.34
C TYR A 315 0.44 1.62 -15.50
N GLU A 316 -0.11 2.18 -14.41
CA GLU A 316 -0.70 3.52 -14.45
C GLU A 316 0.39 4.59 -14.68
N LEU A 317 0.26 5.35 -15.76
CA LEU A 317 1.24 6.37 -16.14
C LEU A 317 1.27 7.55 -15.18
N ILE A 318 2.49 7.91 -14.78
CA ILE A 318 2.79 8.97 -13.83
C ILE A 318 3.93 9.84 -14.33
N ILE A 319 3.82 11.15 -14.12
CA ILE A 319 4.93 12.09 -14.27
C ILE A 319 5.16 12.79 -12.94
N TYR A 320 6.40 12.81 -12.46
CA TYR A 320 6.80 13.57 -11.28
C TYR A 320 7.49 14.86 -11.68
N LEU A 321 6.95 16.01 -11.25
CA LEU A 321 7.54 17.33 -11.51
C LEU A 321 8.27 17.85 -10.26
N ARG A 322 9.57 18.10 -10.36
CA ARG A 322 10.36 18.67 -9.25
C ARG A 322 10.12 20.18 -9.14
N SER A 323 9.36 20.60 -8.13
CA SER A 323 9.06 22.02 -7.88
C SER A 323 10.33 22.82 -7.52
N LYS A 324 10.50 24.02 -8.09
CA LYS A 324 11.55 24.96 -7.67
C LYS A 324 11.15 25.79 -6.44
N SER A 325 9.85 26.04 -6.25
CA SER A 325 9.35 26.84 -5.13
C SER A 325 9.25 26.07 -3.82
N ARG A 326 9.10 24.74 -3.90
CA ARG A 326 8.95 23.85 -2.74
C ARG A 326 9.84 22.63 -2.91
N LYS A 327 10.35 22.11 -1.79
CA LYS A 327 11.15 20.87 -1.79
C LYS A 327 10.24 19.64 -1.87
N GLU A 328 9.55 19.47 -3.00
CA GLU A 328 8.61 18.38 -3.26
C GLU A 328 8.63 17.96 -4.74
N TYR A 329 8.08 16.78 -5.02
CA TYR A 329 7.68 16.37 -6.36
C TYR A 329 6.16 16.38 -6.48
N LEU A 330 5.63 16.94 -7.57
CA LEU A 330 4.20 16.88 -7.85
C LEU A 330 3.92 15.59 -8.64
N LYS A 331 3.11 14.69 -8.08
CA LYS A 331 2.64 13.49 -8.79
C LYS A 331 1.54 13.90 -9.76
N MET A 332 1.79 13.69 -11.04
CA MET A 332 0.83 13.90 -12.13
C MET A 332 0.34 12.53 -12.59
N VAL A 333 -0.98 12.35 -12.69
CA VAL A 333 -1.61 11.12 -13.17
C VAL A 333 -2.31 11.38 -14.49
N GLN A 334 -2.29 10.39 -15.38
CA GLN A 334 -3.01 10.48 -16.64
C GLN A 334 -4.52 10.31 -16.40
N VAL A 335 -5.32 11.24 -16.93
CA VAL A 335 -6.78 11.10 -16.99
C VAL A 335 -7.22 10.55 -18.35
N LYS A 336 -8.51 10.21 -18.51
CA LYS A 336 -9.04 9.49 -19.69
C LYS A 336 -8.76 10.16 -21.04
N ASP A 337 -8.67 11.50 -21.07
CA ASP A 337 -8.34 12.29 -22.26
C ASP A 337 -6.82 12.33 -22.57
N ARG A 338 -6.03 11.48 -21.90
CA ARG A 338 -4.57 11.38 -21.96
C ARG A 338 -3.81 12.55 -21.32
N HIS A 339 -4.51 13.57 -20.82
CA HIS A 339 -3.90 14.72 -20.16
C HIS A 339 -3.40 14.36 -18.76
N PHE A 340 -2.27 14.93 -18.35
CA PHE A 340 -1.72 14.71 -17.01
C PHE A 340 -2.22 15.76 -16.01
N LYS A 341 -2.91 15.34 -14.97
CA LYS A 341 -3.41 16.22 -13.89
C LYS A 341 -2.68 15.96 -12.58
N PHE A 342 -2.44 17.04 -11.84
CA PHE A 342 -1.91 16.96 -10.49
C PHE A 342 -2.83 16.16 -9.57
N GLU A 343 -2.27 15.15 -8.89
CA GLU A 343 -2.95 14.36 -7.87
C GLU A 343 -2.55 14.82 -6.47
N ARG A 344 -1.25 14.72 -6.14
CA ARG A 344 -0.74 14.98 -4.79
C ARG A 344 0.76 15.33 -4.77
N PRO A 345 1.26 16.02 -3.73
CA PRO A 345 2.68 16.24 -3.54
C PRO A 345 3.36 15.01 -2.91
N THR A 346 4.63 14.79 -3.26
CA THR A 346 5.53 13.83 -2.63
C THR A 346 6.52 14.61 -1.76
N PRO A 347 6.47 14.48 -0.42
CA PRO A 347 7.24 15.31 0.51
C PRO A 347 8.73 14.90 0.59
N PRO A 348 9.63 15.77 1.06
CA PRO A 348 11.08 15.53 1.00
C PRO A 348 11.62 14.50 2.00
N LYS A 349 10.79 14.07 2.96
CA LYS A 349 11.21 13.22 4.09
C LYS A 349 10.96 11.73 3.85
N VAL A 350 10.29 11.35 2.75
CA VAL A 350 10.06 9.94 2.42
C VAL A 350 11.18 9.41 1.54
N GLY A 351 11.59 8.16 1.71
CA GLY A 351 12.72 7.63 0.94
C GLY A 351 12.46 7.56 -0.57
N PHE A 352 11.19 7.46 -0.99
CA PHE A 352 10.83 7.57 -2.41
C PHE A 352 11.22 8.93 -3.01
N PHE A 353 11.08 10.03 -2.26
CA PHE A 353 11.56 11.35 -2.70
C PHE A 353 13.07 11.35 -2.91
N LEU A 354 13.82 10.74 -2.00
CA LEU A 354 15.27 10.63 -2.12
C LEU A 354 15.63 9.88 -3.40
N TRP A 355 14.88 8.83 -3.75
CA TRP A 355 15.14 8.06 -4.97
C TRP A 355 14.92 8.92 -6.22
N LEU A 356 13.82 9.68 -6.29
CA LEU A 356 13.59 10.60 -7.40
C LEU A 356 14.73 11.63 -7.57
N GLU A 357 15.32 12.12 -6.47
CA GLU A 357 16.45 13.05 -6.53
C GLU A 357 17.69 12.43 -7.20
N THR A 358 17.90 11.11 -7.09
CA THR A 358 19.03 10.42 -7.73
C THR A 358 18.89 10.25 -9.24
N ILE A 359 17.70 10.45 -9.80
CA ILE A 359 17.43 10.16 -11.22
C ILE A 359 17.92 11.32 -12.09
N GLN A 360 18.91 11.03 -12.94
CA GLN A 360 19.41 11.99 -13.92
C GLN A 360 18.58 11.97 -15.22
N PRO A 361 18.63 13.04 -16.03
CA PRO A 361 18.07 13.05 -17.37
C PRO A 361 18.69 11.94 -18.24
N THR A 362 17.86 11.00 -18.67
CA THR A 362 18.25 9.86 -19.51
C THR A 362 17.27 9.60 -20.65
N LEU A 363 16.08 10.22 -20.63
CA LEU A 363 15.02 9.96 -21.61
C LEU A 363 14.94 11.06 -22.66
N GLY A 364 15.27 10.69 -23.90
CA GLY A 364 15.05 11.51 -25.09
C GLY A 364 13.61 11.42 -25.61
N THR A 365 13.27 12.27 -26.58
CA THR A 365 11.89 12.41 -27.08
C THR A 365 11.29 11.10 -27.58
N ARG A 366 12.00 10.37 -28.46
CA ARG A 366 11.49 9.12 -29.07
C ARG A 366 11.08 8.10 -28.02
N ILE A 367 11.99 7.73 -27.12
CA ILE A 367 11.72 6.71 -26.10
C ILE A 367 10.67 7.17 -25.08
N THR A 368 10.63 8.47 -24.76
CA THR A 368 9.60 9.04 -23.88
C THR A 368 8.22 8.82 -24.48
N LEU A 369 8.02 9.21 -25.75
CA LEU A 369 6.74 9.03 -26.42
C LEU A 369 6.38 7.54 -26.55
N SER A 370 7.34 6.67 -26.87
CA SER A 370 7.09 5.22 -26.93
C SER A 370 6.64 4.64 -25.58
N ILE A 371 7.23 5.06 -24.45
CA ILE A 371 6.78 4.66 -23.11
C ILE A 371 5.35 5.14 -22.87
N LEU A 372 5.08 6.41 -23.14
CA LEU A 372 3.75 6.98 -22.94
C LEU A 372 2.69 6.29 -23.83
N ASP A 373 2.98 6.06 -25.11
CA ASP A 373 2.06 5.41 -26.04
C ASP A 373 1.76 3.95 -25.64
N THR A 374 2.76 3.26 -25.06
CA THR A 374 2.63 1.87 -24.61
C THR A 374 1.63 1.73 -23.47
N PHE A 375 1.65 2.67 -22.51
CA PHE A 375 0.89 2.58 -21.27
C PHE A 375 -0.27 3.58 -21.19
N THR A 376 -0.50 4.37 -22.23
CA THR A 376 -1.60 5.33 -22.26
C THR A 376 -2.95 4.62 -22.21
N ILE A 377 -3.87 5.18 -21.42
CA ILE A 377 -5.26 4.73 -21.38
C ILE A 377 -5.85 4.82 -22.79
N LYS A 378 -6.16 3.67 -23.40
CA LYS A 378 -6.88 3.61 -24.67
C LYS A 378 -8.37 3.56 -24.36
N GLU A 379 -9.14 4.48 -24.93
CA GLU A 379 -10.59 4.31 -24.95
C GLU A 379 -10.91 3.05 -25.75
N GLU A 380 -11.51 2.05 -25.10
CA GLU A 380 -12.23 1.01 -25.83
C GLU A 380 -13.35 1.71 -26.60
N LYS A 381 -13.19 1.82 -27.92
CA LYS A 381 -14.32 2.13 -28.79
C LYS A 381 -15.36 1.04 -28.55
N ARG A 382 -16.40 1.34 -27.79
CA ARG A 382 -17.67 0.59 -27.87
C ARG A 382 -18.14 0.74 -29.31
N SER A 383 -17.77 -0.22 -30.16
CA SER A 383 -18.42 -0.41 -31.44
C SER A 383 -19.88 -0.68 -31.13
N ILE A 384 -20.72 0.34 -31.33
CA ILE A 384 -22.16 0.18 -31.45
C ILE A 384 -22.34 -0.71 -32.68
N GLN A 385 -22.46 -2.02 -32.47
CA GLN A 385 -23.09 -2.87 -33.47
C GLN A 385 -24.56 -2.44 -33.52
N GLN A 386 -24.86 -1.56 -34.48
CA GLN A 386 -26.23 -1.38 -34.95
C GLN A 386 -26.67 -2.72 -35.53
N SER A 387 -27.51 -3.44 -34.79
CA SER A 387 -28.28 -4.55 -35.36
C SER A 387 -29.19 -3.98 -36.46
N PRO A 388 -29.20 -4.54 -37.68
CA PRO A 388 -30.07 -4.06 -38.73
C PRO A 388 -31.53 -4.38 -38.37
N ALA A 389 -32.38 -3.38 -38.64
CA ALA A 389 -33.82 -3.40 -38.43
C ALA A 389 -34.48 -4.68 -38.97
N GLY A 390 -35.16 -5.40 -38.08
CA GLY A 390 -36.10 -6.44 -38.46
C GLY A 390 -37.30 -5.82 -39.17
N ARG A 391 -37.40 -6.07 -40.47
CA ARG A 391 -38.62 -5.82 -41.25
C ARG A 391 -39.77 -6.64 -40.68
N SER A 392 -40.84 -5.93 -40.35
CA SER A 392 -42.18 -6.45 -40.21
C SER A 392 -42.67 -7.04 -41.53
N GLN A 393 -43.13 -8.29 -41.52
CA GLN A 393 -44.13 -8.79 -42.47
C GLN A 393 -45.14 -9.65 -41.72
N ALA A 394 -46.39 -9.17 -41.75
CA ALA A 394 -47.59 -9.93 -41.46
C ALA A 394 -47.88 -10.89 -42.64
N GLY A 395 -48.44 -12.07 -42.35
CA GLY A 395 -49.00 -12.93 -43.40
C GLY A 395 -49.32 -14.37 -42.96
N MET A 396 -50.59 -14.58 -42.62
CA MET A 396 -51.30 -15.87 -42.44
C MET A 396 -50.81 -17.05 -43.30
N LYS A 397 -50.80 -18.27 -42.72
CA LYS A 397 -51.73 -19.39 -43.04
C LYS A 397 -51.41 -20.67 -42.23
N LYS A 398 -52.44 -21.23 -41.59
CA LYS A 398 -52.57 -22.67 -41.24
C LYS A 398 -52.72 -23.49 -42.55
N PRO A 399 -52.37 -24.79 -42.62
CA PRO A 399 -53.01 -25.94 -41.95
C PRO A 399 -51.97 -26.88 -41.29
N GLY A 400 -52.25 -27.73 -40.31
CA GLY A 400 -53.32 -28.71 -40.19
C GLY A 400 -52.66 -30.10 -40.21
N GLU A 401 -52.42 -30.66 -39.03
CA GLU A 401 -52.50 -32.08 -38.61
C GLU A 401 -52.03 -32.20 -37.16
#